data_AF-A0A9X2QIG3-F1
#
_entry.id   AF-A0A9X2QIG3-F1
#
_cell.length_a   1.000
_cell.length_b   1.000
_cell.length_c   1.000
_cell.angle_alpha   90.00
_cell.angle_beta   90.00
_cell.angle_gamma   90.00
#
_symmetry.space_group_name_H-M   'P 1'
#
loop_
_entity.id
_entity.type
_entity.pdbx_description
1 polymer ?
#
loop_
_entity_poly.entity_id
_entity_poly.type
_entity_poly.pdbx_seq_one_letter_code
_entity_poly.pdbx_strand_id
1 'polypeptide(L)'
;MDNRNQEWMQAVTDALSDLLAARVAQATLLEAMLVSHPDPVALRKAWDELSSQRIAIVAQNKAVASVERPMDEYTLEQFQAWEEKFRRYFPRDVGGP
;
A
#
# COMPACT_ATOMS: atom_id res chain seq x y z
N MET A 1 1.64 -24.83 30.98
CA MET A 1 1.35 -23.38 30.84
C MET A 1 0.84 -23.13 29.42
N ASP A 2 -0.10 -23.95 28.94
CA ASP A 2 -0.35 -24.07 27.49
C ASP A 2 -1.66 -23.45 27.03
N ASN A 3 -2.76 -23.61 27.77
CA ASN A 3 -4.06 -23.06 27.33
C ASN A 3 -4.05 -21.54 27.17
N ARG A 4 -3.44 -20.80 28.11
CA ARG A 4 -3.39 -19.33 28.05
C ARG A 4 -2.54 -18.82 26.88
N ASN A 5 -1.47 -19.53 26.54
CA ASN A 5 -0.65 -19.21 25.37
C ASN A 5 -1.38 -19.55 24.07
N GLN A 6 -2.12 -20.66 24.03
CA GLN A 6 -2.96 -21.03 22.88
C GLN A 6 -4.10 -20.04 22.65
N GLU A 7 -4.83 -19.66 23.71
CA GLU A 7 -5.90 -18.65 23.64
C GLU A 7 -5.38 -17.30 23.15
N TRP A 8 -4.20 -16.88 23.63
CA TRP A 8 -3.56 -15.65 23.16
C TRP A 8 -3.14 -15.75 21.69
N MET A 9 -2.52 -16.86 21.26
CA MET A 9 -2.15 -17.07 19.86
C MET A 9 -3.38 -17.08 18.94
N GLN A 10 -4.49 -17.67 19.39
CA GLN A 10 -5.75 -17.67 18.63
C GLN A 10 -6.29 -16.25 18.48
N ALA A 11 -6.39 -15.48 19.57
CA ALA A 11 -6.85 -14.10 19.52
C ALA A 11 -5.97 -13.20 18.62
N VAL A 12 -4.65 -13.41 18.64
CA VAL A 12 -3.71 -12.72 17.73
C VAL A 12 -3.97 -13.13 16.28
N THR A 13 -4.19 -14.41 16.02
CA THR A 13 -4.48 -14.93 14.67
C THR A 13 -5.78 -14.36 14.12
N ASP A 14 -6.82 -14.31 14.94
CA ASP A 14 -8.13 -13.75 14.56
C ASP A 14 -7.99 -12.25 14.25
N ALA A 15 -7.34 -11.49 15.12
CA ALA A 15 -7.10 -10.05 14.91
C ALA A 15 -6.27 -9.77 13.64
N LEU A 16 -5.23 -10.57 13.37
CA LEU A 16 -4.43 -10.45 12.16
C LEU A 16 -5.24 -10.80 10.90
N SER A 17 -6.13 -11.79 11.00
CA SER A 17 -7.02 -12.19 9.90
C SER A 17 -8.03 -11.10 9.56
N ASP A 18 -8.62 -10.46 10.58
CA ASP A 18 -9.53 -9.31 10.40
C ASP A 18 -8.82 -8.11 9.78
N LEU A 19 -7.60 -7.81 10.24
CA LEU A 19 -6.76 -6.76 9.66
C LEU A 19 -6.44 -7.05 8.18
N LEU A 20 -6.15 -8.30 7.83
CA LEU A 20 -5.90 -8.71 6.46
C LEU A 20 -7.16 -8.56 5.60
N ALA A 21 -8.32 -9.01 6.09
CA ALA A 21 -9.59 -8.88 5.39
C ALA A 21 -9.96 -7.41 5.14
N ALA A 22 -9.79 -6.55 6.15
CA ALA A 22 -10.00 -5.11 6.01
C ALA A 22 -9.07 -4.49 4.96
N ARG A 23 -7.80 -4.91 4.93
CA ARG A 23 -6.83 -4.45 3.94
C ARG A 23 -7.19 -4.87 2.53
N VAL A 24 -7.67 -6.10 2.33
CA VAL A 24 -8.16 -6.58 1.03
C VAL A 24 -9.36 -5.75 0.58
N ALA A 25 -10.34 -5.52 1.47
CA ALA A 25 -11.52 -4.71 1.15
C ALA A 25 -11.16 -3.26 0.77
N GLN A 26 -10.21 -2.65 1.49
CA GLN A 26 -9.70 -1.30 1.18
C GLN A 26 -8.99 -1.26 -0.18
N ALA A 27 -8.18 -2.27 -0.50
CA ALA A 27 -7.52 -2.35 -1.80
C ALA A 27 -8.55 -2.48 -2.94
N THR A 28 -9.54 -3.35 -2.79
CA THR A 28 -10.62 -3.51 -3.77
C THR A 28 -11.43 -2.23 -3.97
N LEU A 29 -11.77 -1.53 -2.88
CA LEU A 29 -12.46 -0.25 -2.97
C LEU A 29 -11.61 0.79 -3.71
N LEU A 30 -10.32 0.86 -3.40
CA LEU A 30 -9.40 1.76 -4.10
C LEU A 30 -9.34 1.40 -5.59
N GLU A 31 -9.26 0.13 -5.96
CA GLU A 31 -9.32 -0.29 -7.38
C GLU A 31 -10.62 0.15 -8.06
N ALA A 32 -11.78 -0.02 -7.41
CA ALA A 32 -13.06 0.42 -7.94
C ALA A 32 -13.11 1.95 -8.11
N MET A 33 -12.59 2.70 -7.14
CA MET A 33 -12.47 4.16 -7.21
C MET A 33 -11.54 4.60 -8.33
N LEU A 34 -10.42 3.90 -8.53
CA LEU A 34 -9.53 4.14 -9.66
C LEU A 34 -10.30 3.97 -10.96
N VAL A 35 -10.85 2.79 -11.24
CA VAL A 35 -11.51 2.48 -12.52
C VAL A 35 -12.69 3.41 -12.84
N SER A 36 -13.37 3.95 -11.82
CA SER A 36 -14.53 4.83 -11.99
C SER A 36 -14.21 6.33 -11.95
N HIS A 37 -12.95 6.73 -11.79
CA HIS A 37 -12.61 8.13 -11.57
C HIS A 37 -12.83 8.99 -12.84
N PRO A 38 -13.59 10.11 -12.77
CA PRO A 38 -13.91 10.93 -13.93
C PRO A 38 -12.74 11.82 -14.41
N ASP A 39 -11.76 12.10 -13.53
CA ASP A 39 -10.59 12.92 -13.83
C ASP A 39 -9.28 12.11 -13.60
N PRO A 40 -8.70 11.53 -14.65
CA PRO A 40 -7.50 10.70 -14.54
C PRO A 40 -6.25 11.50 -14.14
N VAL A 41 -6.19 12.79 -14.50
CA VAL A 41 -5.03 13.66 -14.25
C VAL A 41 -4.98 14.08 -12.79
N ALA A 42 -6.11 14.50 -12.22
CA ALA A 42 -6.19 14.85 -10.80
C ALA A 42 -5.87 13.64 -9.91
N LEU A 43 -6.38 12.46 -10.26
CA LEU A 43 -6.13 11.23 -9.53
C LEU A 43 -4.65 10.84 -9.57
N ARG A 44 -3.99 10.96 -10.72
CA ARG A 44 -2.55 10.71 -10.85
C ARG A 44 -1.72 11.69 -10.03
N LYS A 45 -2.09 12.98 -10.02
CA LYS A 45 -1.40 13.99 -9.21
C LYS A 45 -1.52 13.70 -7.72
N ALA A 46 -2.71 13.34 -7.24
CA ALA A 46 -2.93 12.96 -5.85
C ALA A 46 -2.11 11.72 -5.45
N TRP A 47 -2.01 10.72 -6.34
CA TRP A 47 -1.17 9.55 -6.14
C TRP A 47 0.32 9.90 -6.08
N ASP A 48 0.83 10.70 -7.02
CA ASP A 48 2.23 11.10 -7.08
C ASP A 48 2.62 11.88 -5.79
N GLU A 49 1.73 12.74 -5.28
CA GLU A 49 1.95 13.47 -4.03
C GLU A 49 1.95 12.54 -2.79
N LEU A 50 0.99 11.63 -2.69
CA LEU A 50 0.89 10.71 -1.55
C LEU A 50 2.01 9.68 -1.53
N SER A 51 2.35 9.12 -2.69
CA SER A 51 3.40 8.10 -2.83
C SER A 51 4.79 8.69 -2.57
N SER A 52 5.09 9.88 -3.10
CA SER A 52 6.40 10.53 -2.89
C SER A 52 6.70 10.80 -1.42
N GLN A 53 5.73 11.31 -0.66
CA GLN A 53 5.89 11.54 0.79
C GLN A 53 6.18 10.24 1.53
N ARG A 54 5.45 9.17 1.22
CA ARG A 54 5.61 7.87 1.89
C ARG A 54 6.89 7.16 1.51
N ILE A 55 7.30 7.22 0.24
CA ILE A 55 8.59 6.72 -0.21
C ILE A 55 9.73 7.45 0.50
N ALA A 56 9.65 8.78 0.64
CA ALA A 56 10.66 9.56 1.36
C ALA A 56 10.75 9.15 2.85
N ILE A 57 9.61 8.94 3.52
CA ILE A 57 9.59 8.44 4.91
C ILE A 57 10.24 7.06 5.01
N VAL A 58 9.91 6.14 4.10
CA VAL A 58 10.50 4.79 4.11
C VAL A 58 12.00 4.84 3.81
N ALA A 59 12.44 5.66 2.85
CA ALA A 59 13.84 5.86 2.56
C ALA A 59 14.61 6.44 3.76
N GLN A 60 14.03 7.42 4.44
CA GLN A 60 14.58 7.99 5.66
C GLN A 60 14.68 6.94 6.77
N ASN A 61 13.62 6.15 6.99
CA ASN A 61 13.59 5.07 7.98
C ASN A 61 14.67 4.02 7.69
N LYS A 62 14.85 3.64 6.41
CA LYS A 62 15.89 2.71 5.97
C LYS A 62 17.30 3.28 6.19
N ALA A 63 17.50 4.58 5.97
CA ALA A 63 18.80 5.22 6.16
C ALA A 63 19.24 5.32 7.63
N VAL A 64 18.28 5.40 8.58
CA VAL A 64 18.59 5.51 10.02
C VAL A 64 18.49 4.18 10.77
N ALA A 65 17.94 3.13 10.14
CA ALA A 65 17.77 1.84 10.77
C ALA A 65 19.11 1.09 10.89
N SER A 66 19.42 0.62 12.09
CA SER A 66 20.57 -0.24 12.37
C SER A 66 20.29 -1.73 12.08
N VAL A 67 19.02 -2.09 11.86
CA VAL A 67 18.55 -3.45 11.57
C VAL A 67 17.60 -3.40 10.39
N GLU A 68 17.65 -4.42 9.54
CA GLU A 68 16.77 -4.57 8.38
C GLU A 68 15.29 -4.58 8.79
N ARG A 69 14.45 -3.88 8.03
CA ARG A 69 13.01 -3.71 8.30
C ARG A 69 12.21 -4.26 7.12
N PRO A 70 11.82 -5.55 7.14
CA PRO A 70 11.12 -6.19 6.02
C PRO A 70 9.80 -5.49 5.63
N MET A 71 9.14 -4.86 6.59
CA MET A 71 7.90 -4.09 6.34
C MET A 71 8.12 -2.83 5.51
N ASP A 72 9.31 -2.23 5.56
CA ASP A 72 9.66 -1.05 4.78
C ASP A 72 9.81 -1.43 3.30
N GLU A 73 10.50 -2.54 3.03
CA GLU A 73 10.64 -3.11 1.69
C GLU A 73 9.29 -3.52 1.10
N TYR A 74 8.50 -4.29 1.86
CA TYR A 74 7.17 -4.68 1.45
C TYR A 74 6.26 -3.47 1.15
N THR A 75 6.37 -2.39 1.94
CA THR A 75 5.61 -1.16 1.69
C THR A 75 6.00 -0.53 0.35
N LEU A 76 7.29 -0.52 -0.01
CA LEU A 76 7.76 -0.01 -1.29
C LEU A 76 7.26 -0.86 -2.47
N GLU A 77 7.27 -2.18 -2.34
CA GLU A 77 6.72 -3.09 -3.36
C GLU A 77 5.23 -2.82 -3.61
N GLN A 78 4.45 -2.56 -2.56
CA GLN A 78 3.04 -2.21 -2.70
C GLN A 78 2.87 -0.88 -3.45
N PHE A 79 3.68 0.14 -3.16
CA PHE A 79 3.66 1.39 -3.92
C PHE A 79 4.00 1.17 -5.40
N GLN A 80 4.98 0.33 -5.71
CA GLN A 80 5.33 0.00 -7.10
C GLN A 80 4.20 -0.73 -7.82
N ALA A 81 3.54 -1.69 -7.17
CA ALA A 81 2.41 -2.42 -7.76
C ALA A 81 1.23 -1.49 -8.06
N TRP A 82 0.93 -0.54 -7.17
CA TRP A 82 -0.08 0.48 -7.43
C TRP A 82 0.33 1.44 -8.53
N GLU A 83 1.58 1.90 -8.57
CA GLU A 83 2.11 2.75 -9.64
C GLU A 83 1.97 2.09 -11.02
N GLU A 84 2.20 0.79 -11.11
CA GLU A 84 1.98 0.03 -12.35
C GLU A 84 0.49 0.02 -12.75
N LYS A 85 -0.42 -0.21 -11.80
CA LYS A 85 -1.87 -0.14 -12.06
C LYS A 85 -2.28 1.25 -12.53
N PHE A 86 -1.81 2.29 -11.85
CA PHE A 86 -2.05 3.68 -12.24
C PHE A 86 -1.54 3.96 -13.65
N ARG A 87 -0.35 3.48 -14.02
CA ARG A 87 0.18 3.62 -15.39
C ARG A 87 -0.68 2.92 -16.43
N ARG A 88 -1.32 1.79 -16.09
CA ARG A 88 -2.18 1.01 -16.98
C ARG A 88 -3.55 1.67 -17.20
N TYR A 89 -4.20 2.13 -16.13
CA TYR A 89 -5.53 2.74 -16.22
C TYR A 89 -5.47 4.23 -16.59
N PHE A 90 -4.41 4.92 -16.16
CA PHE A 90 -4.21 6.36 -16.29
C PHE A 90 -2.79 6.64 -16.78
N PRO A 91 -2.47 6.31 -18.04
CA PRO A 91 -1.16 6.61 -18.60
C PRO A 91 -0.89 8.11 -18.47
N ARG A 92 0.35 8.47 -18.16
CA ARG A 92 0.77 9.87 -18.28
C ARG A 92 0.58 10.22 -19.75
N ASP A 93 -0.10 11.31 -20.05
CA ASP A 93 -0.18 11.82 -21.42
C ASP A 93 1.25 11.89 -21.95
N VAL A 94 1.60 10.93 -22.80
CA VAL A 94 2.80 11.00 -23.60
C VAL A 94 2.41 11.98 -24.67
N GLY A 95 2.54 13.27 -24.34
CA GLY A 95 2.35 14.33 -25.31
C GLY A 95 3.13 13.96 -26.56
N GLY A 96 2.42 13.88 -27.67
CA GLY A 96 3.04 13.78 -28.97
C GLY A 96 2.00 13.72 -30.08
N PRO A 97 2.10 14.53 -31.14
CA PRO A 97 2.95 15.72 -31.35
C PRO A 97 2.29 17.05 -30.93
#